data_AF-A0A402CZI1-F1
#
_entry.id   AF-A0A402CZI1-F1
#
_cell.length_a   1.000
_cell.length_b   1.000
_cell.length_c   1.000
_cell.angle_alpha   90.00
_cell.angle_beta   90.00
_cell.angle_gamma   90.00
#
_symmetry.space_group_name_H-M   'P 1'
#
loop_
_entity.id
_entity.type
_entity.pdbx_description
1 polymer ?
#
loop_
_entity_poly.entity_id
_entity_poly.type
_entity_poly.pdbx_seq_one_letter_code
_entity_poly.pdbx_strand_id
1 'polypeptide(L)'
;MGNGIGVAMLRWAEHEVGQARRQYLRLDCLAANGALRDYYLRAGFTYVGEASSGDFHAALFEREIGKTTTMTIGFTAVERFGRGHAGWEGYEVFSGFHQVDELVTLDSPLCPNVLKSLIDEDWNHNLKYDGMPFCFHSLDYLLSRITLTSNCQVLAVMKNPIAQPNFHDPRFDFIGYDLVEEYVNISAITNCGGFDNAFRADELSIHGLIPTFDDAIRIDALLRQNNPDEPHAFCDMFAVWRMVSVA
;
A
#
# COMPACT_ATOMS: atom_id res chain seq x y z
N MET A 1 13.67 -22.66 4.72
CA MET A 1 13.57 -21.24 5.12
C MET A 1 13.78 -20.44 3.85
N GLY A 2 12.78 -19.66 3.43
CA GLY A 2 12.87 -18.84 2.22
C GLY A 2 12.84 -17.38 2.65
N ASN A 3 13.86 -16.60 2.29
CA ASN A 3 14.07 -15.22 2.72
C ASN A 3 13.14 -14.22 2.01
N GLY A 4 11.88 -14.58 1.73
CA GLY A 4 10.93 -13.71 1.03
C GLY A 4 11.21 -13.45 -0.46
N ILE A 5 12.39 -13.81 -0.98
CA ILE A 5 12.83 -13.58 -2.37
C ILE A 5 11.81 -14.09 -3.40
N GLY A 6 11.21 -15.26 -3.17
CA GLY A 6 10.20 -15.80 -4.08
C GLY A 6 8.98 -14.89 -4.22
N VAL A 7 8.56 -14.22 -3.14
CA VAL A 7 7.40 -13.31 -3.15
C VAL A 7 7.78 -12.03 -3.87
N ALA A 8 8.97 -11.50 -3.61
CA ALA A 8 9.51 -10.35 -4.32
C ALA A 8 9.59 -10.57 -5.84
N MET A 9 10.04 -11.76 -6.27
CA MET A 9 10.10 -12.13 -7.68
C MET A 9 8.72 -12.24 -8.33
N LEU A 10 7.73 -12.81 -7.62
CA LEU A 10 6.36 -12.85 -8.13
C LEU A 10 5.80 -11.43 -8.29
N ARG A 11 5.98 -10.56 -7.29
CA ARG A 11 5.54 -9.15 -7.37
C ARG A 11 6.21 -8.38 -8.51
N TRP A 12 7.51 -8.57 -8.73
CA TRP A 12 8.20 -8.00 -9.89
C TRP A 12 7.60 -8.51 -11.20
N ALA A 13 7.41 -9.82 -11.34
CA ALA A 13 6.82 -10.41 -12.54
C ALA A 13 5.39 -9.91 -12.79
N GLU A 14 4.60 -9.68 -11.74
CA GLU A 14 3.27 -9.11 -11.83
C GLU A 14 3.29 -7.67 -12.34
N HIS A 15 4.23 -6.86 -11.84
CA HIS A 15 4.44 -5.49 -12.31
C HIS A 15 4.82 -5.47 -13.80
N GLU A 16 5.79 -6.29 -14.23
CA GLU A 16 6.22 -6.37 -15.63
C GLU A 16 5.09 -6.81 -16.56
N VAL A 17 4.30 -7.80 -16.16
CA VAL A 17 3.11 -8.26 -16.90
C VAL A 17 2.07 -7.14 -17.00
N GLY A 18 1.88 -6.36 -15.94
CA GLY A 18 1.02 -5.18 -15.92
C GLY A 18 1.49 -4.08 -16.88
N GLN A 19 2.77 -3.72 -16.86
CA GLN A 19 3.38 -2.74 -17.78
C GLN A 19 3.26 -3.20 -19.24
N ALA A 20 3.40 -4.49 -19.49
CA ALA A 20 3.23 -5.11 -20.80
C ALA A 20 1.75 -5.24 -21.24
N ARG A 21 0.80 -4.75 -20.43
CA ARG A 21 -0.66 -4.83 -20.66
C ARG A 21 -1.16 -6.26 -20.92
N ARG A 22 -0.54 -7.24 -20.26
CA ARG A 22 -0.93 -8.65 -20.33
C ARG A 22 -1.90 -8.96 -19.20
N GLN A 23 -2.88 -9.83 -19.50
CA GLN A 23 -3.99 -10.12 -18.59
C GLN A 23 -3.68 -11.20 -17.56
N TYR A 24 -2.55 -11.91 -17.69
CA TYR A 24 -2.23 -13.05 -16.86
C TYR A 24 -0.73 -13.16 -16.65
N LEU A 25 -0.32 -13.43 -15.42
CA LEU A 25 0.96 -14.00 -15.09
C LEU A 25 0.79 -15.51 -14.97
N ARG A 26 1.59 -16.27 -15.71
CA ARG A 26 1.55 -17.72 -15.72
C ARG A 26 2.90 -18.29 -15.33
N LEU A 27 2.85 -19.39 -14.60
CA LEU A 27 4.02 -20.12 -14.16
C LEU A 27 3.71 -21.61 -14.09
N ASP A 28 4.76 -22.41 -14.02
CA ASP A 28 4.67 -23.84 -13.84
C ASP A 28 5.64 -24.33 -12.74
N CYS A 29 5.32 -25.48 -12.17
CA CYS A 29 6.25 -26.24 -11.34
C CYS A 29 6.06 -27.73 -11.50
N LEU A 30 7.01 -28.53 -11.02
CA LEU A 30 6.86 -29.99 -10.94
C LEU A 30 5.54 -30.37 -10.24
N ALA A 31 4.73 -31.20 -10.90
CA ALA A 31 3.42 -31.60 -10.42
C ALA A 31 3.46 -32.32 -9.06
N ALA A 32 4.56 -33.04 -8.79
CA ALA A 32 4.81 -33.73 -7.53
C ALA A 32 5.31 -32.82 -6.39
N ASN A 33 5.65 -31.56 -6.67
CA ASN A 33 6.18 -30.62 -5.67
C ASN A 33 5.04 -29.92 -4.91
N GLY A 34 4.44 -30.62 -3.95
CA GLY A 34 3.33 -30.10 -3.14
C GLY A 34 3.65 -28.78 -2.43
N ALA A 35 4.87 -28.62 -1.91
CA ALA A 35 5.26 -27.40 -1.21
C ALA A 35 5.23 -26.15 -2.11
N LEU A 36 5.65 -26.29 -3.38
CA LEU A 36 5.66 -25.19 -4.33
C LEU A 36 4.25 -24.90 -4.90
N ARG A 37 3.43 -25.94 -5.07
CA ARG A 37 2.00 -25.79 -5.41
C ARG A 37 1.27 -24.99 -4.34
N ASP A 38 1.42 -25.37 -3.07
CA ASP A 38 0.80 -24.67 -1.95
C ASP A 38 1.30 -23.22 -1.82
N TYR A 39 2.57 -22.99 -2.14
CA TYR A 39 3.14 -21.65 -2.18
C TYR A 39 2.47 -20.76 -3.24
N TYR A 40 2.27 -21.25 -4.48
CA TYR A 40 1.60 -20.46 -5.51
C TYR A 40 0.13 -20.22 -5.22
N LEU A 41 -0.57 -21.21 -4.64
CA LEU A 41 -1.95 -21.04 -4.19
C LEU A 41 -2.05 -19.94 -3.11
N ARG A 42 -1.13 -19.93 -2.12
CA ARG A 42 -1.05 -18.86 -1.12
C ARG A 42 -0.67 -17.51 -1.72
N ALA A 43 0.08 -17.49 -2.82
CA ALA A 43 0.43 -16.28 -3.57
C ALA A 43 -0.70 -15.79 -4.50
N GLY A 44 -1.89 -16.40 -4.44
CA GLY A 44 -3.07 -15.97 -5.18
C GLY A 44 -3.18 -16.53 -6.60
N PHE A 45 -2.34 -17.48 -6.98
CA PHE A 45 -2.48 -18.16 -8.28
C PHE A 45 -3.58 -19.22 -8.24
N THR A 46 -4.23 -19.40 -9.39
CA THR A 46 -5.20 -20.47 -9.63
C THR A 46 -4.53 -21.59 -10.41
N TYR A 47 -4.74 -22.82 -9.97
CA TYR A 47 -4.32 -24.01 -10.71
C TYR A 47 -5.19 -24.19 -11.96
N VAL A 48 -4.58 -24.34 -13.12
CA VAL A 48 -5.29 -24.40 -14.42
C VAL A 48 -5.08 -25.69 -15.21
N GLY A 49 -4.23 -26.59 -14.72
CA GLY A 49 -4.06 -27.92 -15.32
C GLY A 49 -2.65 -28.45 -15.16
N GLU A 50 -2.34 -29.50 -15.91
CA GLU A 50 -0.99 -30.06 -15.99
C GLU A 50 -0.56 -30.18 -17.46
N ALA A 51 0.74 -30.09 -17.70
CA ALA A 51 1.34 -30.36 -19.00
C ALA A 51 2.52 -31.32 -18.85
N SER A 52 2.72 -32.14 -19.87
CA SER A 52 3.80 -33.12 -19.91
C SER A 52 4.70 -32.86 -21.11
N SER A 53 6.00 -32.83 -20.88
CA SER A 53 7.01 -32.77 -21.94
C SER A 53 8.12 -33.78 -21.63
N GLY A 54 8.08 -34.93 -22.31
CA GLY A 54 8.93 -36.07 -21.96
C GLY A 54 8.61 -36.57 -20.55
N ASP A 55 9.64 -36.74 -19.72
CA ASP A 55 9.52 -37.18 -18.32
C ASP A 55 9.14 -36.04 -17.35
N PHE A 56 9.02 -34.80 -17.84
CA PHE A 56 8.64 -33.66 -17.02
C PHE A 56 7.13 -33.50 -16.97
N HIS A 57 6.56 -33.59 -15.76
CA HIS A 57 5.15 -33.32 -15.48
C HIS A 57 5.03 -32.03 -14.69
N ALA A 58 4.43 -31.02 -15.31
CA ALA A 58 4.29 -29.68 -14.78
C ALA A 58 2.84 -29.43 -14.34
N ALA A 59 2.63 -28.91 -13.14
CA ALA A 59 1.40 -28.26 -12.74
C ALA A 59 1.45 -26.79 -13.20
N LEU A 60 0.40 -26.35 -13.88
CA LEU A 60 0.28 -25.02 -14.47
C LEU A 60 -0.60 -24.14 -13.58
N PHE A 61 -0.15 -22.91 -13.38
CA PHE A 61 -0.83 -21.91 -12.60
C PHE A 61 -0.96 -20.60 -13.37
N GLU A 62 -2.06 -19.91 -13.16
CA GLU A 62 -2.23 -18.55 -13.65
C GLU A 62 -2.79 -17.64 -12.57
N ARG A 63 -2.40 -16.38 -12.66
CA ARG A 63 -3.01 -15.31 -11.90
C ARG A 63 -3.41 -14.22 -12.88
N GLU A 64 -4.66 -13.79 -12.79
CA GLU A 64 -5.17 -12.67 -13.58
C GLU A 64 -4.45 -11.38 -13.14
N ILE A 65 -3.76 -10.74 -14.08
CA ILE A 65 -3.08 -9.46 -13.90
C ILE A 65 -3.86 -8.46 -14.73
N GLY A 66 -4.43 -7.44 -14.11
CA GLY A 66 -5.35 -6.56 -14.84
C GLY A 66 -6.76 -7.12 -15.00
N LYS A 67 -7.16 -8.08 -14.16
CA LYS A 67 -8.48 -7.87 -13.53
C LYS A 67 -8.33 -6.54 -12.86
N THR A 68 -8.97 -5.52 -13.42
CA THR A 68 -9.17 -4.27 -12.73
C THR A 68 -9.83 -4.70 -11.42
N THR A 69 -9.06 -4.86 -10.34
CA THR A 69 -9.46 -4.17 -9.12
C THR A 69 -9.67 -2.78 -9.67
N THR A 70 -10.94 -2.42 -9.88
CA THR A 70 -11.31 -1.02 -10.07
C THR A 70 -10.40 -0.25 -9.15
N MET A 71 -9.72 0.77 -9.67
CA MET A 71 -8.94 1.68 -8.85
C MET A 71 -9.91 2.27 -7.83
N THR A 72 -10.11 1.54 -6.75
CA THR A 72 -11.23 1.73 -5.85
C THR A 72 -10.71 2.69 -4.83
N ILE A 73 -11.41 3.80 -4.72
CA ILE A 73 -11.14 4.75 -3.67
C ILE A 73 -11.66 4.16 -2.37
N GLY A 74 -10.75 4.05 -1.43
CA GLY A 74 -11.05 3.77 -0.04
C GLY A 74 -11.10 5.04 0.77
N PHE A 75 -11.98 5.07 1.76
CA PHE A 75 -12.08 6.15 2.72
C PHE A 75 -11.68 5.64 4.09
N THR A 76 -10.79 6.34 4.78
CA THR A 76 -10.41 6.04 6.15
C THR A 76 -10.28 7.31 6.98
N ALA A 77 -10.21 7.15 8.30
CA ALA A 77 -10.02 8.26 9.23
C ALA A 77 -8.91 7.89 10.21
N VAL A 78 -7.89 8.73 10.26
CA VAL A 78 -6.73 8.57 11.14
C VAL A 78 -6.59 9.81 12.02
N GLU A 79 -5.92 9.64 13.16
CA GLU A 79 -5.58 10.74 14.03
C GLU A 79 -4.52 11.64 13.39
N ARG A 80 -4.50 12.91 13.79
CA ARG A 80 -3.52 13.87 13.30
C ARG A 80 -2.21 13.72 14.07
N PHE A 81 -1.11 13.76 13.32
CA PHE A 81 0.23 13.79 13.87
C PHE A 81 1.01 14.93 13.22
N GLY A 82 1.25 16.00 13.98
CA GLY A 82 1.86 17.23 13.50
C GLY A 82 2.50 18.01 14.65
N ARG A 83 3.01 19.21 14.39
CA ARG A 83 3.73 20.06 15.37
C ARG A 83 3.01 20.30 16.72
N GLY A 84 1.69 20.17 16.77
CA GLY A 84 0.90 20.27 18.01
C GLY A 84 0.85 18.99 18.85
N HIS A 85 1.36 17.87 18.35
CA HIS A 85 1.32 16.57 19.02
C HIS A 85 2.50 16.39 19.98
N ALA A 86 2.26 15.81 21.16
CA ALA A 86 3.29 15.68 22.20
C ALA A 86 4.52 14.85 21.78
N GLY A 87 4.34 13.94 20.82
CA GLY A 87 5.43 13.14 20.25
C GLY A 87 6.18 13.80 19.08
N TRP A 88 5.78 14.98 18.63
CA TRP A 88 6.31 15.58 17.41
C TRP A 88 7.80 15.93 17.50
N GLU A 89 8.24 16.57 18.59
CA GLU A 89 9.65 16.96 18.74
C GLU A 89 10.58 15.74 18.68
N GLY A 90 10.19 14.63 19.31
CA GLY A 90 10.94 13.37 19.25
C GLY A 90 10.96 12.78 17.85
N TYR A 91 9.84 12.85 17.14
CA TYR A 91 9.73 12.41 15.75
C TYR A 91 10.60 13.23 14.79
N GLU A 92 10.63 14.55 14.95
CA GLU A 92 11.44 15.43 14.10
C GLU A 92 12.94 15.13 14.26
N VAL A 93 13.39 14.89 15.50
CA VAL A 93 14.76 14.46 15.78
C VAL A 93 15.07 13.09 15.19
N PHE A 94 14.12 12.14 15.28
CA PHE A 94 14.27 10.80 14.73
C PHE A 94 14.33 10.79 13.20
N SER A 95 13.40 11.49 12.55
CA SER A 95 13.25 11.48 11.08
C SER A 95 14.21 12.44 10.37
N GLY A 96 14.62 13.53 11.02
CA GLY A 96 15.36 14.62 10.39
C GLY A 96 14.54 15.48 9.42
N PHE A 97 13.21 15.30 9.40
CA PHE A 97 12.31 15.99 8.46
C PHE A 97 11.85 17.35 8.98
N HIS A 98 12.76 18.32 9.02
CA HIS A 98 12.51 19.67 9.54
C HIS A 98 11.49 20.49 8.72
N GLN A 99 11.34 20.18 7.44
CA GLN A 99 10.43 20.85 6.52
C GLN A 99 9.00 20.31 6.58
N VAL A 100 8.77 19.19 7.25
CA VAL A 100 7.44 18.58 7.40
C VAL A 100 6.75 19.24 8.59
N ASP A 101 5.47 19.58 8.43
CA ASP A 101 4.67 20.25 9.47
C ASP A 101 3.62 19.32 10.10
N GLU A 102 3.20 18.31 9.34
CA GLU A 102 2.19 17.33 9.69
C GLU A 102 2.33 16.10 8.81
N LEU A 103 1.97 14.91 9.29
CA LEU A 103 1.91 13.70 8.47
C LEU A 103 0.47 13.44 7.98
N VAL A 104 0.35 13.21 6.68
CA VAL A 104 -0.91 12.79 6.02
C VAL A 104 -0.68 11.40 5.42
N THR A 105 -0.69 10.39 6.28
CA THR A 105 -0.24 9.02 5.98
C THR A 105 -1.20 7.99 6.57
N LEU A 106 -1.12 6.75 6.08
CA LEU A 106 -1.76 5.56 6.65
C LEU A 106 -0.92 4.90 7.75
N ASP A 107 0.24 5.46 8.11
CA ASP A 107 1.13 4.95 9.14
C ASP A 107 0.39 4.78 10.48
N SER A 108 0.07 3.56 10.84
CA SER A 108 -0.81 3.31 11.99
C SER A 108 -0.17 3.57 13.36
N PRO A 109 1.16 3.42 13.54
CA PRO A 109 1.83 3.88 14.76
C PRO A 109 1.80 5.40 14.98
N LEU A 110 2.02 6.20 13.93
CA LEU A 110 2.09 7.67 14.03
C LEU A 110 0.71 8.32 13.91
N CYS A 111 -0.10 7.83 12.97
CA CYS A 111 -1.46 8.27 12.67
C CYS A 111 -2.44 7.11 12.91
N PRO A 112 -2.73 6.75 14.17
CA PRO A 112 -3.61 5.62 14.46
C PRO A 112 -5.02 5.85 13.92
N ASN A 113 -5.69 4.76 13.55
CA ASN A 113 -7.09 4.82 13.11
C ASN A 113 -7.98 5.48 14.17
N VAL A 114 -8.87 6.38 13.74
CA VAL A 114 -9.87 7.01 14.62
C VAL A 114 -10.85 5.96 15.14
N LEU A 115 -11.28 5.06 14.26
CA LEU A 115 -12.02 3.86 14.66
C LEU A 115 -11.06 2.87 15.33
N LYS A 116 -11.36 2.49 16.59
CA LYS A 116 -10.53 1.57 17.38
C LYS A 116 -10.95 0.11 17.23
N SER A 117 -12.18 -0.12 16.78
CA SER A 117 -12.74 -1.46 16.55
C SER A 117 -13.77 -1.42 15.44
N LEU A 118 -13.99 -2.58 14.83
CA LEU A 118 -15.03 -2.80 13.84
C LEU A 118 -16.21 -3.54 14.47
N ILE A 119 -17.42 -3.28 13.98
CA ILE A 119 -18.65 -4.03 14.26
C ILE A 119 -19.01 -4.90 13.04
N ASP A 120 -19.94 -5.84 13.20
CA ASP A 120 -20.33 -6.76 12.12
C ASP A 120 -20.74 -6.05 10.82
N GLU A 121 -21.46 -4.92 10.94
CA GLU A 121 -21.88 -4.14 9.77
C GLU A 121 -20.70 -3.55 9.00
N ASP A 122 -19.56 -3.24 9.63
CA ASP A 122 -18.39 -2.69 8.94
C ASP A 122 -17.89 -3.58 7.82
N TRP A 123 -18.00 -4.91 7.98
CA TRP A 123 -17.54 -5.89 7.00
C TRP A 123 -18.35 -5.90 5.70
N ASN A 124 -19.52 -5.25 5.70
CA ASN A 124 -20.31 -5.00 4.49
C ASN A 124 -19.87 -3.73 3.77
N HIS A 125 -19.16 -2.83 4.47
CA HIS A 125 -18.77 -1.50 3.99
C HIS A 125 -17.26 -1.32 3.77
N ASN A 126 -16.42 -2.20 4.31
CA ASN A 126 -14.98 -2.12 4.13
C ASN A 126 -14.52 -2.71 2.79
N LEU A 127 -13.34 -2.28 2.34
CA LEU A 127 -12.74 -2.69 1.07
C LEU A 127 -12.18 -4.12 1.08
N LYS A 128 -12.17 -4.78 2.26
CA LYS A 128 -11.60 -6.11 2.46
C LYS A 128 -10.19 -6.26 1.92
N TYR A 129 -9.44 -5.16 1.81
CA TYR A 129 -8.02 -5.19 1.48
C TYR A 129 -7.28 -5.90 2.60
N ASP A 130 -6.42 -6.86 2.23
CA ASP A 130 -5.48 -7.47 3.17
C ASP A 130 -4.69 -6.35 3.86
N GLY A 131 -4.70 -6.37 5.20
CA GLY A 131 -4.01 -5.39 6.04
C GLY A 131 -4.76 -4.08 6.31
N MET A 132 -5.87 -3.75 5.61
CA MET A 132 -6.56 -2.45 5.78
C MET A 132 -8.06 -2.56 6.11
N PRO A 133 -8.42 -3.13 7.27
CA PRO A 133 -9.82 -3.40 7.60
C PRO A 133 -10.62 -2.12 7.95
N PHE A 134 -9.94 -1.00 8.24
CA PHE A 134 -10.53 0.32 8.55
C PHE A 134 -10.68 1.24 7.33
N CYS A 135 -10.59 0.68 6.12
CA CYS A 135 -10.77 1.40 4.87
C CYS A 135 -12.10 1.01 4.22
N PHE A 136 -12.96 1.99 3.95
CA PHE A 136 -14.36 1.81 3.54
C PHE A 136 -14.60 2.22 2.09
N HIS A 137 -15.53 1.57 1.40
CA HIS A 137 -15.92 1.95 0.03
C HIS A 137 -16.87 3.16 -0.02
N SER A 138 -17.47 3.53 1.11
CA SER A 138 -18.43 4.64 1.23
C SER A 138 -17.95 5.67 2.25
N LEU A 139 -17.75 6.91 1.78
CA LEU A 139 -17.43 8.03 2.65
C LEU A 139 -18.57 8.34 3.62
N ASP A 140 -19.82 8.34 3.15
CA ASP A 140 -20.98 8.65 4.01
C ASP A 140 -21.10 7.63 5.15
N TYR A 141 -20.79 6.36 4.86
CA TYR A 141 -20.73 5.33 5.89
C TYR A 141 -19.64 5.62 6.93
N LEU A 142 -18.40 5.89 6.48
CA LEU A 142 -17.31 6.25 7.38
C LEU A 142 -17.68 7.46 8.25
N LEU A 143 -18.22 8.52 7.65
CA LEU A 143 -18.62 9.75 8.35
C LEU A 143 -19.75 9.48 9.35
N SER A 144 -20.65 8.53 9.09
CA SER A 144 -21.66 8.10 10.06
C SER A 144 -21.09 7.34 11.27
N ARG A 145 -19.87 6.80 11.13
CA ARG A 145 -19.20 5.96 12.14
C ARG A 145 -18.22 6.70 13.03
N ILE A 146 -17.80 7.90 12.63
CA ILE A 146 -16.85 8.71 13.38
C ILE A 146 -17.49 10.01 13.85
N THR A 147 -16.91 10.59 14.89
CA THR A 147 -17.15 12.00 15.23
C THR A 147 -15.98 12.82 14.71
N LEU A 148 -16.25 13.78 13.81
CA LEU A 148 -15.22 14.67 13.32
C LEU A 148 -14.79 15.62 14.44
N THR A 149 -13.49 15.61 14.74
CA THR A 149 -12.86 16.52 15.70
C THR A 149 -11.64 17.17 15.05
N SER A 150 -11.08 18.19 15.68
CA SER A 150 -9.84 18.81 15.19
C SER A 150 -8.64 17.86 15.19
N ASN A 151 -8.69 16.73 15.90
CA ASN A 151 -7.64 15.70 15.93
C ASN A 151 -7.84 14.59 14.88
N CYS A 152 -8.87 14.71 14.03
CA CYS A 152 -9.19 13.74 12.98
C CYS A 152 -8.76 14.27 11.61
N GLN A 153 -8.25 13.38 10.76
CA GLN A 153 -8.13 13.60 9.33
C GLN A 153 -8.79 12.45 8.57
N VAL A 154 -9.66 12.80 7.63
CA VAL A 154 -10.32 11.84 6.74
C VAL A 154 -9.55 11.79 5.44
N LEU A 155 -9.17 10.59 5.03
CA LEU A 155 -8.36 10.33 3.84
C LEU A 155 -9.18 9.54 2.82
N ALA A 156 -9.06 9.92 1.56
CA ALA A 156 -9.35 9.05 0.45
C ALA A 156 -8.04 8.46 -0.04
N VAL A 157 -8.00 7.17 -0.35
CA VAL A 157 -6.79 6.45 -0.73
C VAL A 157 -7.02 5.52 -1.90
N MET A 158 -6.00 5.36 -2.73
CA MET A 158 -5.97 4.39 -3.82
C MET A 158 -4.70 3.55 -3.71
N LYS A 159 -4.89 2.23 -3.54
CA LYS A 159 -3.80 1.26 -3.47
C LYS A 159 -3.29 0.90 -4.88
N ASN A 160 -1.98 0.90 -5.06
CA ASN A 160 -1.24 0.51 -6.25
C ASN A 160 -1.79 1.08 -7.57
N PRO A 161 -1.86 2.42 -7.71
CA PRO A 161 -2.22 3.04 -8.98
C PRO A 161 -1.22 2.63 -10.08
N ILE A 162 -1.73 2.19 -11.23
CA ILE A 162 -0.91 1.84 -12.43
C ILE A 162 -0.62 3.05 -13.33
N ALA A 163 -1.21 4.20 -13.02
CA ALA A 163 -1.01 5.49 -13.68
C ALA A 163 -1.39 6.61 -12.69
N GLN A 164 -1.02 7.86 -13.00
CA GLN A 164 -1.47 9.03 -12.24
C GLN A 164 -3.00 8.95 -12.04
N PRO A 165 -3.48 8.90 -10.77
CA PRO A 165 -4.87 8.71 -10.47
C PRO A 165 -5.66 9.97 -10.80
N ASN A 166 -6.90 9.76 -11.26
CA ASN A 166 -7.85 10.83 -11.60
C ASN A 166 -9.10 10.74 -10.72
N PHE A 167 -8.91 10.77 -9.41
CA PHE A 167 -10.01 10.90 -8.46
C PHE A 167 -10.34 12.38 -8.25
N HIS A 168 -11.64 12.70 -8.32
CA HIS A 168 -12.13 14.04 -8.12
C HIS A 168 -13.37 14.02 -7.22
N ASP A 169 -13.23 14.60 -6.04
CA ASP A 169 -14.32 14.96 -5.14
C ASP A 169 -13.98 16.35 -4.59
N PRO A 170 -14.87 17.35 -4.68
CA PRO A 170 -14.57 18.71 -4.25
C PRO A 170 -14.30 18.85 -2.75
N ARG A 171 -14.59 17.80 -1.96
CA ARG A 171 -14.26 17.74 -0.53
C ARG A 171 -12.82 17.34 -0.28
N PHE A 172 -12.08 16.87 -1.29
CA PHE A 172 -10.75 16.27 -1.14
C PHE A 172 -9.70 16.96 -2.00
N ASP A 173 -8.56 17.26 -1.39
CA ASP A 173 -7.36 17.70 -2.08
C ASP A 173 -6.37 16.55 -2.20
N PHE A 174 -5.76 16.40 -3.38
CA PHE A 174 -4.66 15.46 -3.58
C PHE A 174 -3.42 15.94 -2.83
N ILE A 175 -2.83 15.08 -2.02
CA ILE A 175 -1.68 15.45 -1.17
C ILE A 175 -0.38 14.82 -1.68
N GLY A 176 -0.42 13.58 -2.17
CA GLY A 176 0.76 12.90 -2.69
C GLY A 176 0.66 11.38 -2.60
N TYR A 177 1.81 10.73 -2.59
CA TYR A 177 1.97 9.28 -2.51
C TYR A 177 2.73 8.87 -1.26
N ASP A 178 2.33 7.74 -0.70
CA ASP A 178 3.01 7.06 0.39
C ASP A 178 3.44 5.65 -0.05
N LEU A 179 4.46 5.10 0.59
CA LEU A 179 4.92 3.73 0.42
C LEU A 179 4.78 3.03 1.77
N VAL A 180 3.75 2.20 1.88
CA VAL A 180 3.31 1.59 3.14
C VAL A 180 3.51 0.09 3.05
N GLU A 181 4.19 -0.50 4.03
CA GLU A 181 4.33 -1.96 4.07
C GLU A 181 3.01 -2.64 4.49
N GLU A 182 2.85 -3.89 4.05
CA GLU A 182 1.54 -4.57 4.02
C GLU A 182 1.08 -5.14 5.38
N TYR A 183 1.99 -5.44 6.31
CA TYR A 183 1.66 -6.27 7.48
C TYR A 183 1.16 -5.47 8.69
N VAL A 184 1.69 -4.28 8.90
CA VAL A 184 1.44 -3.42 10.07
C VAL A 184 1.09 -1.98 9.70
N ASN A 185 0.92 -1.69 8.41
CA ASN A 185 0.67 -0.35 7.87
C ASN A 185 1.70 0.65 8.39
N ILE A 186 2.97 0.36 8.14
CA ILE A 186 4.08 1.27 8.45
C ILE A 186 4.55 1.95 7.16
N SER A 187 4.62 3.28 7.17
CA SER A 187 5.16 4.05 6.06
C SER A 187 6.69 3.94 6.07
N ALA A 188 7.25 3.38 5.00
CA ALA A 188 8.69 3.34 4.78
C ALA A 188 9.27 4.76 4.65
N ILE A 189 8.45 5.71 4.17
CA ILE A 189 8.85 7.11 3.99
C ILE A 189 8.96 7.82 5.33
N THR A 190 7.96 7.66 6.20
CA THR A 190 7.83 8.51 7.39
C THR A 190 8.24 7.85 8.70
N ASN A 191 8.32 6.52 8.79
CA ASN A 191 8.49 5.81 10.08
C ASN A 191 9.69 4.86 10.15
N CYS A 192 10.21 4.37 9.02
CA CYS A 192 11.32 3.40 9.06
C CYS A 192 12.72 4.03 9.21
N GLY A 193 12.91 5.29 8.77
CA GLY A 193 14.22 5.96 8.77
C GLY A 193 15.29 5.21 7.94
N GLY A 194 16.50 5.76 7.83
CA GLY A 194 17.67 5.02 7.30
C GLY A 194 17.66 4.71 5.79
N PHE A 195 16.71 5.25 5.03
CA PHE A 195 16.61 5.06 3.57
C PHE A 195 17.21 6.21 2.75
N ASP A 196 18.29 6.83 3.24
CA ASP A 196 18.97 7.96 2.57
C ASP A 196 19.45 7.64 1.16
N ASN A 197 19.61 6.35 0.84
CA ASN A 197 20.01 5.87 -0.48
C ASN A 197 18.83 5.76 -1.47
N ALA A 198 17.58 5.91 -1.01
CA ALA A 198 16.39 5.79 -1.85
C ALA A 198 15.72 7.14 -2.12
N PHE A 199 15.68 8.02 -1.13
CA PHE A 199 15.13 9.37 -1.28
C PHE A 199 15.78 10.33 -0.29
N ARG A 200 15.74 11.63 -0.61
CA ARG A 200 16.16 12.71 0.26
C ARG A 200 14.95 13.35 0.92
N ALA A 201 15.14 13.90 2.12
CA ALA A 201 14.08 14.62 2.83
C ALA A 201 13.45 15.72 1.96
N ASP A 202 14.25 16.49 1.22
CA ASP A 202 13.77 17.61 0.37
C ASP A 202 12.96 17.17 -0.87
N GLU A 203 12.89 15.88 -1.16
CA GLU A 203 11.98 15.32 -2.17
C GLU A 203 10.55 15.15 -1.62
N LEU A 204 10.36 15.17 -0.31
CA LEU A 204 9.05 15.04 0.33
C LEU A 204 8.34 16.40 0.45
N SER A 205 7.01 16.36 0.33
CA SER A 205 6.14 17.49 0.63
C SER A 205 6.16 17.83 2.13
N ILE A 206 5.58 19.00 2.48
CA ILE A 206 5.36 19.41 3.88
C ILE A 206 4.46 18.44 4.67
N HIS A 207 3.80 17.50 3.99
CA HIS A 207 2.92 16.49 4.56
C HIS A 207 3.59 15.11 4.73
N GLY A 208 4.90 15.01 4.45
CA GLY A 208 5.65 13.75 4.52
C GLY A 208 5.37 12.78 3.37
N LEU A 209 4.77 13.26 2.27
CA LEU A 209 4.43 12.44 1.10
C LEU A 209 5.27 12.76 -0.12
N ILE A 210 5.43 11.79 -1.01
CA ILE A 210 6.08 11.91 -2.32
C ILE A 210 5.13 12.69 -3.26
N PRO A 211 5.54 13.81 -3.87
CA PRO A 211 4.60 14.67 -4.59
C PRO A 211 4.10 14.12 -5.93
N THR A 212 4.89 13.33 -6.65
CA THR A 212 4.60 12.90 -8.02
C THR A 212 4.58 11.39 -8.18
N PHE A 213 3.82 10.90 -9.17
CA PHE A 213 3.71 9.47 -9.45
C PHE A 213 5.03 8.87 -9.93
N ASP A 214 5.74 9.60 -10.79
CA ASP A 214 7.01 9.16 -11.35
C ASP A 214 8.09 9.05 -10.25
N ASP A 215 8.10 10.01 -9.30
CA ASP A 215 8.98 9.92 -8.13
C ASP A 215 8.58 8.78 -7.21
N ALA A 216 7.28 8.53 -7.00
CA ALA A 216 6.82 7.41 -6.18
C ALA A 216 7.26 6.07 -6.77
N ILE A 217 7.18 5.89 -8.09
CA ILE A 217 7.69 4.69 -8.78
C ILE A 217 9.20 4.57 -8.61
N ARG A 218 9.93 5.66 -8.84
CA ARG A 218 11.40 5.67 -8.73
C ARG A 218 11.85 5.33 -7.31
N ILE A 219 11.25 5.94 -6.29
CA ILE A 219 11.62 5.74 -4.87
C ILE A 219 11.26 4.31 -4.44
N ASP A 220 10.10 3.77 -4.82
CA ASP A 220 9.74 2.37 -4.54
C ASP A 220 10.77 1.39 -5.14
N ALA A 221 11.20 1.63 -6.38
CA ALA A 221 12.23 0.81 -7.02
C ALA A 221 13.58 0.91 -6.28
N LEU A 222 14.01 2.12 -5.89
CA LEU A 222 15.26 2.33 -5.17
C LEU A 222 15.24 1.73 -3.75
N LEU A 223 14.12 1.82 -3.04
CA LEU A 223 13.95 1.20 -1.72
C LEU A 223 14.23 -0.30 -1.80
N ARG A 224 13.58 -0.99 -2.73
CA ARG A 224 13.76 -2.45 -2.93
C ARG A 224 15.17 -2.80 -3.40
N GLN A 225 15.71 -2.05 -4.35
CA GLN A 225 17.02 -2.32 -4.94
C GLN A 225 18.13 -2.16 -3.90
N ASN A 226 18.06 -1.12 -3.08
CA ASN A 226 19.13 -0.76 -2.16
C ASN A 226 18.99 -1.46 -0.80
N ASN A 227 17.81 -1.98 -0.48
CA ASN A 227 17.51 -2.61 0.82
C ASN A 227 16.80 -3.97 0.65
N PRO A 228 17.39 -4.94 -0.08
CA PRO A 228 16.73 -6.20 -0.41
C PRO A 228 16.44 -7.10 0.81
N ASP A 229 17.17 -6.89 1.92
CA ASP A 229 17.04 -7.65 3.16
C ASP A 229 16.17 -6.94 4.21
N GLU A 230 15.62 -5.76 3.90
CA GLU A 230 14.77 -4.97 4.79
C GLU A 230 13.30 -5.19 4.42
N PRO A 231 12.51 -5.94 5.21
CA PRO A 231 11.09 -6.17 4.93
C PRO A 231 10.28 -4.88 4.73
N HIS A 232 10.64 -3.81 5.44
CA HIS A 232 9.96 -2.51 5.33
C HIS A 232 10.20 -1.80 3.99
N ALA A 233 11.17 -2.25 3.17
CA ALA A 233 11.38 -1.74 1.82
C ALA A 233 10.41 -2.34 0.77
N PHE A 234 9.60 -3.32 1.15
CA PHE A 234 8.62 -3.97 0.27
C PHE A 234 7.21 -3.42 0.49
N CYS A 235 6.98 -2.23 -0.07
CA CYS A 235 5.74 -1.48 0.15
C CYS A 235 4.65 -1.75 -0.88
N ASP A 236 3.42 -1.39 -0.54
CA ASP A 236 2.39 -0.99 -1.48
C ASP A 236 2.40 0.53 -1.63
N MET A 237 2.11 1.02 -2.84
CA MET A 237 1.99 2.45 -3.11
C MET A 237 0.56 2.92 -2.84
N PHE A 238 0.42 4.02 -2.12
CA PHE A 238 -0.87 4.66 -1.88
C PHE A 238 -0.87 6.07 -2.44
N ALA A 239 -1.80 6.37 -3.34
CA ALA A 239 -2.16 7.76 -3.61
C ALA A 239 -3.11 8.25 -2.51
N VAL A 240 -2.86 9.43 -1.96
CA VAL A 240 -3.54 9.96 -0.78
C VAL A 240 -4.15 11.33 -1.07
N TRP A 241 -5.43 11.45 -0.76
CA TRP A 241 -6.15 12.71 -0.73
C TRP A 241 -6.65 12.97 0.70
N ARG A 242 -6.68 14.23 1.11
CA ARG A 242 -7.20 14.65 2.42
C ARG A 242 -8.48 15.43 2.25
N MET A 243 -9.47 15.14 3.09
CA MET A 243 -10.71 15.89 3.16
C MET A 243 -10.45 17.31 3.71
N VAL A 244 -10.92 18.34 3.00
CA VAL A 244 -10.73 19.76 3.34
C VAL A 244 -12.03 20.50 3.65
N SER A 245 -13.18 19.90 3.33
CA SER A 245 -14.48 20.44 3.70
C SER A 245 -15.47 19.32 4.05
N VAL A 246 -16.30 19.57 5.05
CA VAL A 246 -17.48 18.75 5.34
C VAL A 246 -18.65 19.44 4.65
N ALA A 247 -19.35 18.72 3.78
CA ALA A 247 -20.53 19.24 3.08
C ALA A 247 -21.63 19.66 4.06
#